data_AF-A0A7Z9ZNT9-F1
#
_entry.id   AF-A0A7Z9ZNT9-F1
#
_cell.length_a   1.000
_cell.length_b   1.000
_cell.length_c   1.000
_cell.angle_alpha   90.00
_cell.angle_beta   90.00
_cell.angle_gamma   90.00
#
_symmetry.space_group_name_H-M   'P 1'
#
loop_
_entity.id
_entity.type
_entity.pdbx_description
1 polymer ?
#
loop_
_entity_poly.entity_id
_entity_poly.type
_entity_poly.pdbx_seq_one_letter_code
_entity_poly.pdbx_strand_id
1 'polypeptide(L)'
;MNNNNSYKIECVQCKSVFTEEETITRCLKCGQALDIIFDIEKLKKTINIYNLKNTPISAMKYLDFYPLKDRQNIISLDEGATPLVKSKELSKKYGIKNLYIKNEGANPTGVFKDRGSLVEISKAVELGAAGIVVASTGNMAASVSAYSARAGIPCYVLVPDTTPLGKLSQSLAYGGNVIKVRGTYADCVRLSSEMSEKYGYLLAGDYAFRGEGQKSIAYEIIEQLNWNVPDVVLAPVGCGTNLYGIAKGFFEWFQLGLIDKVPRIIGTQPEKADTLCSAFHANEKEHRTIQFPSSLCGAVNIGAPLDDIKLLNIIRDSKGSFEIIDDTSVLESQKDMAMLASVFTEPSGAIPIACLEKLKSKNIISEDDVVVCIATGVGLKDSHSATILFPDFPAVENTIEDITEFLDSGILDLKSDKNNSEILFSTKPSNPDIKKIAEDKFSFDSSKNLKFFKELCEETDLFFERRSEMKKSEFQAILEEVIANSKSSDSEILKIVDVIGTHYFSKKAKAKVIIQFKGEEISAEATGTGSVDAAISAIEKALKQKTEYKINLDNFEVNVQSGGLDASVRVKIKFSDKNNNSVTVIGVSPDLVVASLMAYQKGFVRLFMKKQ
;
A
#
# COMPACT_ATOMS: atom_id res chain seq x y z
N MET A 1 -16.81 36.97 15.87
CA MET A 1 -18.11 36.92 15.15
C MET A 1 -18.60 35.48 15.25
N ASN A 2 -19.61 35.22 16.09
CA ASN A 2 -20.14 33.87 16.30
C ASN A 2 -20.68 33.33 14.97
N ASN A 3 -20.14 32.19 14.53
CA ASN A 3 -20.54 31.59 13.26
C ASN A 3 -21.99 31.10 13.39
N ASN A 4 -22.86 31.60 12.51
CA ASN A 4 -24.31 31.54 12.66
C ASN A 4 -24.92 30.26 12.02
N ASN A 5 -24.10 29.24 11.75
CA ASN A 5 -24.52 28.05 11.02
C ASN A 5 -25.23 27.09 11.95
N SER A 6 -26.56 27.04 11.86
CA SER A 6 -27.36 26.02 12.52
C SER A 6 -27.25 24.72 11.74
N TYR A 7 -26.64 23.72 12.35
CA TYR A 7 -26.72 22.31 11.94
C TYR A 7 -27.39 21.51 13.05
N LYS A 8 -27.88 20.33 12.70
CA LYS A 8 -28.35 19.32 13.63
C LYS A 8 -27.54 18.03 13.45
N ILE A 9 -27.35 17.29 14.53
CA ILE A 9 -26.72 15.96 14.50
C ILE A 9 -27.86 14.94 14.42
N GLU A 10 -27.97 14.21 13.31
CA GLU A 10 -29.08 13.28 13.06
C GLU A 10 -28.57 11.85 12.84
N CYS A 11 -29.24 10.87 13.46
CA CYS A 11 -28.94 9.47 13.20
C CYS A 11 -29.40 9.06 11.79
N VAL A 12 -28.51 8.43 11.03
CA VAL A 12 -28.79 8.03 9.65
C VAL A 12 -29.95 7.02 9.54
N GLN A 13 -30.11 6.17 10.56
CA GLN A 13 -31.10 5.09 10.60
C GLN A 13 -32.41 5.50 11.30
N CYS A 14 -32.36 5.88 12.58
CA CYS A 14 -33.57 6.13 13.38
C CYS A 14 -34.06 7.59 13.36
N LYS A 15 -33.34 8.49 12.66
CA LYS A 15 -33.69 9.92 12.51
C LYS A 15 -33.80 10.71 13.82
N SER A 16 -33.33 10.15 14.93
CA SER A 16 -33.23 10.90 16.19
C SER A 16 -32.18 11.99 16.07
N VAL A 17 -32.49 13.15 16.62
CA VAL A 17 -31.64 14.33 16.63
C VAL A 17 -30.97 14.46 17.99
N PHE A 18 -29.70 14.85 17.98
CA PHE A 18 -28.86 15.03 19.15
C PHE A 18 -28.17 16.40 19.14
N THR A 19 -27.74 16.81 20.32
CA THR A 19 -26.86 17.94 20.58
C THR A 19 -25.41 17.47 20.75
N GLU A 20 -24.45 18.40 20.69
CA GLU A 20 -23.03 18.08 20.87
C GLU A 20 -22.72 17.60 22.29
N GLU A 21 -23.50 18.06 23.25
CA GLU A 21 -23.41 17.68 24.66
C GLU A 21 -23.93 16.25 24.90
N GLU A 22 -24.84 15.76 24.07
CA GLU A 22 -25.39 14.41 24.17
C GLU A 22 -24.49 13.36 23.50
N THR A 23 -24.16 13.56 22.22
CA THR A 23 -23.29 12.66 21.48
C THR A 23 -22.76 13.29 20.20
N ILE A 24 -21.50 12.99 19.92
CA ILE A 24 -20.81 13.37 18.67
C ILE A 24 -20.24 12.16 17.93
N THR A 25 -20.52 10.97 18.46
CA THR A 25 -19.93 9.69 18.06
C THR A 25 -20.96 8.83 17.38
N ARG A 26 -21.84 8.22 18.18
CA ARG A 26 -22.87 7.28 17.75
C ARG A 26 -24.23 7.64 18.30
N CYS A 27 -25.26 7.17 17.61
CA CYS A 27 -26.63 7.31 18.07
C CYS A 27 -26.85 6.59 19.42
N LEU A 28 -27.26 7.33 20.45
CA LEU A 28 -27.56 6.78 21.77
C LEU A 28 -28.76 5.81 21.80
N LYS A 29 -29.59 5.79 20.75
CA LYS A 29 -30.78 4.92 20.67
C LYS A 29 -30.55 3.62 19.92
N CYS A 30 -29.77 3.63 18.84
CA CYS A 30 -29.59 2.45 17.99
C CYS A 30 -28.13 2.13 17.64
N GLY A 31 -27.14 2.88 18.15
CA GLY A 31 -25.72 2.65 17.93
C GLY A 31 -25.19 2.95 16.52
N GLN A 32 -26.07 3.36 15.61
CA GLN A 32 -25.74 3.69 14.22
C GLN A 32 -25.03 5.04 14.07
N ALA A 33 -24.44 5.25 12.90
CA ALA A 33 -23.69 6.47 12.56
C ALA A 33 -24.57 7.74 12.62
N LEU A 34 -23.93 8.84 12.98
CA LEU A 34 -24.52 10.18 12.97
C LEU A 34 -24.11 10.94 11.70
N ASP A 35 -24.92 11.92 11.32
CA ASP A 35 -24.65 12.83 10.22
C ASP A 35 -24.96 14.27 10.62
N ILE A 36 -24.24 15.20 10.00
CA ILE A 36 -24.38 16.65 10.26
C ILE A 36 -25.26 17.25 9.17
N ILE A 37 -26.47 17.65 9.53
CA ILE A 37 -27.43 18.24 8.59
C ILE A 37 -27.46 19.75 8.78
N PHE A 38 -26.99 20.50 7.78
CA PHE A 38 -27.03 21.95 7.78
C PHE A 38 -28.42 22.49 7.43
N ASP A 39 -28.78 23.63 8.01
CA ASP A 39 -29.90 24.44 7.55
C ASP A 39 -29.50 25.19 6.27
N ILE A 40 -29.86 24.59 5.13
CA ILE A 40 -29.56 25.14 3.80
C ILE A 40 -30.19 26.52 3.60
N GLU A 41 -31.40 26.77 4.10
CA GLU A 41 -32.10 28.05 3.90
C GLU A 41 -31.45 29.17 4.72
N LYS A 42 -30.92 28.85 5.91
CA LYS A 42 -30.12 29.80 6.67
C LYS A 42 -28.76 30.04 6.01
N LEU A 43 -28.09 28.97 5.55
CA LEU A 43 -26.81 29.08 4.83
C LEU A 43 -26.91 29.95 3.57
N LYS A 44 -27.97 29.80 2.76
CA LYS A 44 -28.19 30.66 1.58
C LYS A 44 -28.19 32.15 1.90
N LYS A 45 -28.68 32.52 3.09
CA LYS A 45 -28.78 33.93 3.52
C LYS A 45 -27.46 34.48 4.08
N THR A 46 -26.56 33.61 4.55
CA THR A 46 -25.32 34.01 5.23
C THR A 46 -24.09 33.89 4.34
N ILE A 47 -24.08 32.95 3.38
CA ILE A 47 -22.92 32.71 2.51
C ILE A 47 -22.63 33.94 1.63
N ASN A 48 -21.38 34.39 1.65
CA ASN A 48 -20.90 35.39 0.71
C ASN A 48 -20.43 34.72 -0.59
N ILE A 49 -21.33 34.62 -1.57
CA ILE A 49 -21.05 34.00 -2.88
C ILE A 49 -19.92 34.72 -3.62
N TYR A 50 -19.83 36.05 -3.51
CA TYR A 50 -18.77 36.82 -4.16
C TYR A 50 -17.38 36.39 -3.63
N ASN A 51 -17.22 36.31 -2.31
CA ASN A 51 -15.96 35.85 -1.72
C ASN A 51 -15.67 34.39 -2.07
N LEU A 52 -16.69 33.53 -2.03
CA LEU A 52 -16.58 32.12 -2.42
C LEU A 52 -16.11 31.96 -3.88
N LYS A 53 -16.53 32.82 -4.81
CA LYS A 53 -16.11 32.71 -6.22
C LYS A 53 -14.74 33.33 -6.53
N ASN A 54 -14.31 34.32 -5.76
CA ASN A 54 -13.13 35.13 -6.09
C ASN A 54 -11.91 34.91 -5.17
N THR A 55 -12.08 34.26 -4.02
CA THR A 55 -10.96 33.97 -3.11
C THR A 55 -10.17 32.75 -3.61
N PRO A 56 -8.83 32.72 -3.51
CA PRO A 56 -8.05 31.52 -3.81
C PRO A 56 -8.50 30.31 -2.99
N ILE A 57 -8.38 29.11 -3.58
CA ILE A 57 -8.71 27.85 -2.91
C ILE A 57 -7.83 27.68 -1.67
N SER A 58 -8.47 27.42 -0.52
CA SER A 58 -7.83 27.09 0.75
C SER A 58 -8.84 26.42 1.67
N ALA A 59 -8.40 25.64 2.67
CA ALA A 59 -9.32 25.09 3.67
C ALA A 59 -10.12 26.19 4.41
N MET A 60 -9.49 27.35 4.65
CA MET A 60 -10.12 28.49 5.32
C MET A 60 -11.24 29.14 4.51
N LYS A 61 -11.25 28.96 3.20
CA LYS A 61 -12.32 29.44 2.33
C LYS A 61 -13.67 28.78 2.62
N TYR A 62 -13.66 27.54 3.12
CA TYR A 62 -14.86 26.71 3.28
C TYR A 62 -15.41 26.68 4.71
N LEU A 63 -14.96 27.58 5.60
CA LEU A 63 -15.37 27.59 7.01
C LEU A 63 -16.89 27.73 7.21
N ASP A 64 -17.58 28.41 6.29
CA ASP A 64 -19.04 28.54 6.32
C ASP A 64 -19.76 27.21 6.01
N PHE A 65 -19.03 26.18 5.59
CA PHE A 65 -19.56 24.83 5.37
C PHE A 65 -19.12 23.85 6.45
N TYR A 66 -18.33 24.26 7.44
CA TYR A 66 -17.91 23.41 8.55
C TYR A 66 -18.76 23.66 9.81
N PRO A 67 -19.05 22.62 10.61
CA PRO A 67 -19.83 22.75 11.83
C PRO A 67 -18.97 23.27 12.99
N LEU A 68 -18.39 24.47 12.83
CA LEU A 68 -17.56 25.14 13.84
C LEU A 68 -18.23 26.45 14.26
N LYS A 69 -18.44 26.61 15.57
CA LYS A 69 -19.14 27.77 16.16
C LYS A 69 -18.20 28.96 16.34
N ASP A 70 -16.96 28.71 16.75
CA ASP A 70 -15.92 29.73 16.92
C ASP A 70 -14.71 29.49 16.02
N ARG A 71 -14.40 30.49 15.18
CA ARG A 71 -13.27 30.47 14.26
C ARG A 71 -11.91 30.54 14.98
N GLN A 72 -11.87 30.96 16.25
CA GLN A 72 -10.63 30.97 17.03
C GLN A 72 -10.09 29.57 17.33
N ASN A 73 -10.98 28.55 17.30
CA ASN A 73 -10.62 27.17 17.60
C ASN A 73 -10.13 26.39 16.36
N ILE A 74 -9.95 27.06 15.21
CA ILE A 74 -9.55 26.40 13.98
C ILE A 74 -8.09 25.93 14.08
N ILE A 75 -7.92 24.62 13.92
CA ILE A 75 -6.63 23.95 13.82
C ILE A 75 -6.43 23.51 12.38
N SER A 76 -5.49 24.15 11.69
CA SER A 76 -5.16 23.86 10.30
C SER A 76 -3.64 23.72 10.14
N LEU A 77 -3.27 22.90 9.16
CA LEU A 77 -1.90 22.70 8.68
C LEU A 77 -1.76 23.15 7.22
N ASP A 78 -2.67 24.02 6.75
CA ASP A 78 -2.81 24.44 5.35
C ASP A 78 -3.10 23.28 4.39
N GLU A 79 -3.90 22.32 4.86
CA GLU A 79 -4.46 21.24 4.08
C GLU A 79 -5.45 21.71 3.00
N GLY A 80 -5.71 20.83 2.04
CA GLY A 80 -6.51 21.16 0.88
C GLY A 80 -5.71 21.89 -0.19
N ALA A 81 -6.42 22.58 -1.09
CA ALA A 81 -5.87 23.16 -2.33
C ALA A 81 -5.02 22.15 -3.13
N THR A 82 -5.36 20.87 -3.06
CA THR A 82 -4.54 19.80 -3.63
C THR A 82 -4.64 19.79 -5.16
N PRO A 83 -3.60 19.33 -5.88
CA PRO A 83 -3.61 19.34 -7.34
C PRO A 83 -4.76 18.51 -7.95
N LEU A 84 -5.41 19.06 -8.98
CA LEU A 84 -6.29 18.33 -9.89
C LEU A 84 -5.53 18.12 -11.22
N VAL A 85 -4.92 16.94 -11.37
CA VAL A 85 -3.98 16.63 -12.46
C VAL A 85 -4.74 16.05 -13.65
N LYS A 86 -4.75 16.74 -14.79
CA LYS A 86 -5.23 16.18 -16.06
C LYS A 86 -4.11 15.36 -16.71
N SER A 87 -4.32 14.07 -16.94
CA SER A 87 -3.32 13.22 -17.60
C SER A 87 -3.73 12.85 -19.01
N LYS A 88 -2.99 13.36 -20.01
CA LYS A 88 -3.21 13.03 -21.43
C LYS A 88 -2.89 11.56 -21.73
N GLU A 89 -1.85 11.02 -21.12
CA GLU A 89 -1.40 9.65 -21.37
C GLU A 89 -2.34 8.62 -20.75
N LEU A 90 -2.83 8.85 -19.52
CA LEU A 90 -3.89 8.00 -18.95
C LEU A 90 -5.19 8.14 -19.74
N SER A 91 -5.55 9.37 -20.14
CA SER A 91 -6.70 9.61 -21.03
C SER A 91 -6.63 8.76 -22.30
N LYS A 92 -5.46 8.68 -22.95
CA LYS A 92 -5.24 7.84 -24.12
C LYS A 92 -5.32 6.35 -23.78
N LYS A 93 -4.69 5.92 -22.68
CA LYS A 93 -4.66 4.52 -22.25
C LYS A 93 -6.06 3.96 -21.99
N TYR A 94 -6.90 4.68 -21.27
CA TYR A 94 -8.26 4.24 -20.92
C TYR A 94 -9.33 4.72 -21.92
N GLY A 95 -8.93 5.52 -22.92
CA GLY A 95 -9.83 6.12 -23.90
C GLY A 95 -10.92 6.98 -23.26
N ILE A 96 -10.53 7.89 -22.37
CA ILE A 96 -11.39 8.87 -21.70
C ILE A 96 -10.77 10.24 -21.94
N LYS A 97 -11.44 11.12 -22.69
CA LYS A 97 -10.84 12.40 -23.14
C LYS A 97 -10.49 13.34 -21.98
N ASN A 98 -11.30 13.31 -20.92
CA ASN A 98 -11.21 14.25 -19.80
C ASN A 98 -11.00 13.51 -18.48
N LEU A 99 -9.83 12.89 -18.31
CA LEU A 99 -9.47 12.18 -17.09
C LEU A 99 -8.61 13.06 -16.17
N TYR A 100 -9.08 13.25 -14.94
CA TYR A 100 -8.41 14.02 -13.90
C TYR A 100 -8.15 13.16 -12.66
N ILE A 101 -7.03 13.43 -11.98
CA ILE A 101 -6.68 12.84 -10.70
C ILE A 101 -6.66 13.94 -9.65
N LYS A 102 -7.51 13.83 -8.63
CA LYS A 102 -7.45 14.69 -7.44
C LYS A 102 -6.43 14.09 -6.48
N ASN A 103 -5.22 14.69 -6.43
CA ASN A 103 -4.07 14.16 -5.70
C ASN A 103 -4.08 14.59 -4.23
N GLU A 104 -4.80 13.85 -3.39
CA GLU A 104 -4.88 14.10 -1.95
C GLU A 104 -3.61 13.68 -1.18
N GLY A 105 -2.64 13.07 -1.87
CA GLY A 105 -1.30 12.82 -1.34
C GLY A 105 -0.48 14.09 -1.10
N ALA A 106 -0.91 15.24 -1.63
CA ALA A 106 -0.26 16.53 -1.44
C ALA A 106 -0.63 17.24 -0.12
N ASN A 107 -1.51 16.66 0.70
CA ASN A 107 -1.84 17.20 2.02
C ASN A 107 -0.64 17.09 3.01
N PRO A 108 -0.63 17.84 4.13
CA PRO A 108 0.50 17.94 5.06
C PRO A 108 1.05 16.61 5.59
N THR A 109 0.17 15.66 5.92
CA THR A 109 0.56 14.32 6.37
C THR A 109 0.59 13.30 5.23
N GLY A 110 0.38 13.76 3.99
CA GLY A 110 0.42 12.97 2.78
C GLY A 110 -0.88 12.20 2.49
N VAL A 111 -2.01 12.56 3.09
CA VAL A 111 -3.31 11.89 2.88
C VAL A 111 -4.51 12.82 3.04
N PHE A 112 -5.63 12.47 2.39
CA PHE A 112 -6.92 13.18 2.47
C PHE A 112 -7.49 13.35 3.90
N LYS A 113 -7.02 12.54 4.86
CA LYS A 113 -7.56 12.52 6.24
C LYS A 113 -7.34 13.84 6.96
N ASP A 114 -6.37 14.62 6.53
CA ASP A 114 -6.03 15.95 7.02
C ASP A 114 -7.23 16.89 6.98
N ARG A 115 -7.99 16.87 5.87
CA ARG A 115 -9.23 17.66 5.75
C ARG A 115 -10.23 17.36 6.86
N GLY A 116 -10.39 16.08 7.20
CA GLY A 116 -11.28 15.68 8.29
C GLY A 116 -10.72 15.99 9.67
N SER A 117 -9.40 15.87 9.84
CA SER A 117 -8.70 16.21 11.09
C SER A 117 -8.74 17.71 11.37
N LEU A 118 -8.82 18.57 10.35
CA LEU A 118 -9.16 20.00 10.50
C LEU A 118 -10.36 20.17 11.39
N VAL A 119 -11.49 19.59 10.96
CA VAL A 119 -12.79 19.83 11.57
C VAL A 119 -12.87 19.10 12.90
N GLU A 120 -12.43 17.86 12.94
CA GLU A 120 -12.52 17.01 14.13
C GLU A 120 -11.66 17.55 15.28
N ILE A 121 -10.42 17.99 15.02
CA ILE A 121 -9.54 18.52 16.08
C ILE A 121 -9.92 19.96 16.45
N SER A 122 -10.36 20.78 15.49
CA SER A 122 -10.94 22.10 15.82
C SER A 122 -12.17 21.95 16.73
N LYS A 123 -13.00 20.93 16.49
CA LYS A 123 -14.13 20.60 17.34
C LYS A 123 -13.68 20.12 18.72
N ALA A 124 -12.61 19.32 18.81
CA ALA A 124 -12.04 18.91 20.10
C ALA A 124 -11.64 20.12 20.96
N VAL A 125 -10.99 21.11 20.35
CA VAL A 125 -10.61 22.37 21.01
C VAL A 125 -11.85 23.15 21.45
N GLU A 126 -12.84 23.28 20.56
CA GLU A 126 -14.10 23.97 20.87
C GLU A 126 -14.87 23.34 22.04
N LEU A 127 -14.82 22.00 22.15
CA LEU A 127 -15.45 21.25 23.24
C LEU A 127 -14.58 21.15 24.51
N GLY A 128 -13.37 21.72 24.50
CA GLY A 128 -12.46 21.67 25.65
C GLY A 128 -11.96 20.26 26.00
N ALA A 129 -11.77 19.40 24.99
CA ALA A 129 -11.32 18.01 25.21
C ALA A 129 -9.96 17.96 25.92
N ALA A 130 -9.83 17.11 26.94
CA ALA A 130 -8.59 16.97 27.72
C ALA A 130 -7.49 16.20 26.97
N GLY A 131 -7.84 15.52 25.88
CA GLY A 131 -6.96 14.69 25.08
C GLY A 131 -7.69 14.13 23.86
N ILE A 132 -6.94 13.55 22.94
CA ILE A 132 -7.46 12.84 21.78
C ILE A 132 -7.10 11.36 21.91
N VAL A 133 -8.01 10.46 21.58
CA VAL A 133 -7.74 9.02 21.53
C VAL A 133 -8.18 8.45 20.18
N VAL A 134 -7.35 7.60 19.58
CA VAL A 134 -7.64 6.96 18.29
C VAL A 134 -7.10 5.53 18.27
N ALA A 135 -7.91 4.58 17.80
CA ALA A 135 -7.47 3.24 17.47
C ALA A 135 -7.16 3.14 15.97
N SER A 136 -5.89 3.27 15.59
CA SER A 136 -5.46 3.17 14.19
C SER A 136 -3.96 2.93 14.08
N THR A 137 -3.54 2.13 13.09
CA THR A 137 -2.14 1.81 12.82
C THR A 137 -1.57 2.54 11.61
N GLY A 138 -2.31 3.47 10.99
CA GLY A 138 -1.94 4.05 9.69
C GLY A 138 -2.32 5.51 9.50
N ASN A 139 -2.81 5.85 8.31
CA ASN A 139 -3.06 7.22 7.86
C ASN A 139 -3.87 8.08 8.83
N MET A 140 -4.85 7.50 9.55
CA MET A 140 -5.67 8.23 10.51
C MET A 140 -4.89 8.62 11.75
N ALA A 141 -4.12 7.70 12.34
CA ALA A 141 -3.28 8.00 13.49
C ALA A 141 -2.26 9.09 13.19
N ALA A 142 -1.63 9.06 12.00
CA ALA A 142 -0.67 10.07 11.60
C ALA A 142 -1.31 11.47 11.49
N SER A 143 -2.44 11.56 10.78
CA SER A 143 -3.19 12.81 10.61
C SER A 143 -3.66 13.37 11.96
N VAL A 144 -4.31 12.55 12.78
CA VAL A 144 -4.80 12.97 14.11
C VAL A 144 -3.64 13.43 15.00
N SER A 145 -2.51 12.71 15.00
CA SER A 145 -1.34 13.10 15.81
C SER A 145 -0.77 14.46 15.37
N ALA A 146 -0.65 14.71 14.07
CA ALA A 146 -0.14 15.97 13.54
C ALA A 146 -1.00 17.18 13.96
N TYR A 147 -2.32 17.05 13.84
CA TYR A 147 -3.25 18.11 14.20
C TYR A 147 -3.35 18.30 15.72
N SER A 148 -3.29 17.21 16.49
CA SER A 148 -3.26 17.29 17.96
C SER A 148 -2.00 18.00 18.45
N ALA A 149 -0.85 17.73 17.82
CA ALA A 149 0.40 18.45 18.10
C ALA A 149 0.28 19.94 17.79
N ARG A 150 -0.34 20.30 16.66
CA ARG A 150 -0.62 21.70 16.30
C ARG A 150 -1.55 22.39 17.31
N ALA A 151 -2.54 21.66 17.83
CA ALA A 151 -3.49 22.13 18.83
C ALA A 151 -2.92 22.19 20.25
N GLY A 152 -1.78 21.55 20.51
CA GLY A 152 -1.22 21.41 21.86
C GLY A 152 -2.01 20.45 22.75
N ILE A 153 -2.77 19.51 22.17
CA ILE A 153 -3.58 18.52 22.89
C ILE A 153 -2.87 17.16 22.84
N PRO A 154 -2.76 16.41 23.96
CA PRO A 154 -2.15 15.09 23.95
C PRO A 154 -2.96 14.10 23.10
N CYS A 155 -2.29 13.38 22.19
CA CYS A 155 -2.90 12.35 21.36
C CYS A 155 -2.46 10.96 21.81
N TYR A 156 -3.39 10.04 22.02
CA TYR A 156 -3.16 8.65 22.41
C TYR A 156 -3.55 7.72 21.26
N VAL A 157 -2.59 6.95 20.76
CA VAL A 157 -2.77 6.06 19.61
C VAL A 157 -2.73 4.61 20.08
N LEU A 158 -3.88 3.94 20.10
CA LEU A 158 -3.99 2.55 20.54
C LEU A 158 -3.79 1.62 19.34
N VAL A 159 -2.87 0.67 19.49
CA VAL A 159 -2.52 -0.30 18.45
C VAL A 159 -2.25 -1.67 19.06
N PRO A 160 -2.49 -2.78 18.33
CA PRO A 160 -2.04 -4.09 18.75
C PRO A 160 -0.52 -4.12 18.96
N ASP A 161 -0.04 -4.89 19.93
CA ASP A 161 1.39 -5.04 20.24
C ASP A 161 2.22 -5.56 19.05
N THR A 162 1.60 -6.37 18.19
CA THR A 162 2.12 -6.88 16.92
C THR A 162 2.32 -5.81 15.83
N THR A 163 1.85 -4.57 16.04
CA THR A 163 1.95 -3.52 15.02
C THR A 163 3.41 -3.15 14.73
N PRO A 164 3.85 -3.23 13.46
CA PRO A 164 5.22 -2.86 13.06
C PRO A 164 5.51 -1.38 13.31
N LEU A 165 6.71 -1.06 13.80
CA LEU A 165 7.12 0.32 14.10
C LEU A 165 7.11 1.24 12.86
N GLY A 166 7.45 0.70 11.68
CA GLY A 166 7.46 1.48 10.43
C GLY A 166 6.12 2.18 10.14
N LYS A 167 5.00 1.52 10.44
CA LYS A 167 3.65 2.06 10.27
C LYS A 167 3.29 3.18 11.27
N LEU A 168 4.00 3.24 12.39
CA LEU A 168 3.77 4.17 13.48
C LEU A 168 4.71 5.39 13.44
N SER A 169 5.67 5.39 12.52
CA SER A 169 6.74 6.39 12.41
C SER A 169 6.22 7.83 12.40
N GLN A 170 5.23 8.14 11.56
CA GLN A 170 4.66 9.49 11.50
C GLN A 170 3.93 9.88 12.78
N SER A 171 3.10 8.99 13.34
CA SER A 171 2.38 9.27 14.60
C SER A 171 3.37 9.58 15.73
N LEU A 172 4.46 8.79 15.83
CA LEU A 172 5.53 9.03 16.80
C LEU A 172 6.26 10.36 16.55
N ALA A 173 6.57 10.68 15.28
CA ALA A 173 7.24 11.92 14.91
C ALA A 173 6.41 13.17 15.27
N TYR A 174 5.09 13.07 15.20
CA TYR A 174 4.17 14.13 15.65
C TYR A 174 3.89 14.09 17.17
N GLY A 175 4.60 13.29 17.96
CA GLY A 175 4.43 13.24 19.42
C GLY A 175 3.20 12.46 19.88
N GLY A 176 2.63 11.61 19.04
CA GLY A 176 1.55 10.71 19.42
C GLY A 176 2.02 9.69 20.48
N ASN A 177 1.27 9.60 21.58
CA ASN A 177 1.50 8.64 22.66
C ASN A 177 0.98 7.26 22.23
N VAL A 178 1.85 6.46 21.62
CA VAL A 178 1.49 5.11 21.15
C VAL A 178 1.35 4.16 22.33
N ILE A 179 0.17 3.55 22.48
CA ILE A 179 -0.14 2.53 23.47
C ILE A 179 -0.31 1.19 22.76
N LYS A 180 0.68 0.30 22.94
CA LYS A 180 0.65 -1.07 22.43
C LYS A 180 -0.20 -1.95 23.36
N VAL A 181 -1.36 -2.38 22.87
CA VAL A 181 -2.31 -3.24 23.57
C VAL A 181 -2.00 -4.70 23.24
N ARG A 182 -1.83 -5.54 24.27
CA ARG A 182 -1.77 -7.00 24.10
C ARG A 182 -3.18 -7.52 23.79
N GLY A 183 -3.53 -7.56 22.52
CA GLY A 183 -4.87 -7.91 22.08
C GLY A 183 -5.08 -7.64 20.60
N THR A 184 -6.33 -7.71 20.20
CA THR A 184 -6.76 -7.52 18.81
C THR A 184 -6.99 -6.04 18.49
N TYR A 185 -7.20 -5.73 17.21
CA TYR A 185 -7.67 -4.39 16.82
C TYR A 185 -9.03 -4.05 17.44
N ALA A 186 -9.93 -5.03 17.58
CA ALA A 186 -11.22 -4.83 18.23
C ALA A 186 -11.05 -4.41 19.71
N ASP A 187 -10.07 -4.97 20.42
CA ASP A 187 -9.73 -4.54 21.77
C ASP A 187 -9.26 -3.09 21.81
N CYS A 188 -8.45 -2.67 20.82
CA CYS A 188 -7.99 -1.28 20.72
C CYS A 188 -9.16 -0.31 20.51
N VAL A 189 -10.12 -0.65 19.64
CA VAL A 189 -11.33 0.15 19.41
C VAL A 189 -12.15 0.26 20.69
N ARG A 190 -12.47 -0.87 21.34
CA ARG A 190 -13.21 -0.88 22.61
C ARG A 190 -12.53 -0.02 23.68
N LEU A 191 -11.23 -0.21 23.88
CA LEU A 191 -10.46 0.55 24.87
C LEU A 191 -10.38 2.04 24.52
N SER A 192 -10.33 2.41 23.24
CA SER A 192 -10.35 3.82 22.83
C SER A 192 -11.68 4.50 23.18
N SER A 193 -12.81 3.81 23.01
CA SER A 193 -14.12 4.30 23.44
C SER A 193 -14.20 4.43 24.97
N GLU A 194 -13.76 3.41 25.71
CA GLU A 194 -13.73 3.46 27.19
C GLU A 194 -12.82 4.61 27.70
N MET A 195 -11.69 4.86 27.04
CA MET A 195 -10.81 6.00 27.38
C MET A 195 -11.46 7.35 27.08
N SER A 196 -12.19 7.46 25.98
CA SER A 196 -12.93 8.67 25.63
C SER A 196 -13.94 9.04 26.73
N GLU A 197 -14.77 8.08 27.13
CA GLU A 197 -15.79 8.27 28.17
C GLU A 197 -15.16 8.55 29.55
N LYS A 198 -14.12 7.79 29.93
CA LYS A 198 -13.53 7.87 31.26
C LYS A 198 -12.71 9.15 31.50
N TYR A 199 -11.99 9.61 30.49
CA TYR A 199 -11.03 10.71 30.63
C TYR A 199 -11.48 12.01 29.96
N GLY A 200 -12.67 12.04 29.36
CA GLY A 200 -13.14 13.21 28.60
C GLY A 200 -12.29 13.50 27.38
N TYR A 201 -11.72 12.46 26.77
CA TYR A 201 -10.94 12.58 25.54
C TYR A 201 -11.88 12.54 24.33
N LEU A 202 -11.55 13.29 23.27
CA LEU A 202 -12.25 13.14 22.02
C LEU A 202 -11.85 11.80 21.38
N LEU A 203 -12.84 10.96 21.07
CA LEU A 203 -12.64 9.77 20.23
C LEU A 203 -12.47 10.21 18.77
N ALA A 204 -11.22 10.35 18.34
CA ALA A 204 -10.90 10.70 16.96
C ALA A 204 -11.12 9.52 16.03
N GLY A 205 -11.57 9.84 14.82
CA GLY A 205 -12.05 8.83 13.89
C GLY A 205 -13.50 8.43 14.12
N ASP A 206 -14.23 9.05 15.05
CA ASP A 206 -15.69 8.90 15.12
C ASP A 206 -16.42 9.95 14.27
N TYR A 207 -17.42 9.52 13.52
CA TYR A 207 -17.50 9.85 12.10
C TYR A 207 -18.47 10.99 11.74
N ALA A 208 -19.03 11.68 12.74
CA ALA A 208 -19.97 12.76 12.48
C ALA A 208 -19.28 13.96 11.82
N PHE A 209 -18.17 14.43 12.40
CA PHE A 209 -17.51 15.66 11.96
C PHE A 209 -16.45 15.47 10.88
N ARG A 210 -15.86 14.29 10.81
CA ARG A 210 -14.74 14.01 9.89
C ARG A 210 -15.16 14.11 8.42
N GLY A 211 -16.37 13.66 8.09
CA GLY A 211 -16.93 13.78 6.73
C GLY A 211 -17.13 15.24 6.29
N GLU A 212 -17.39 16.14 7.24
CA GLU A 212 -17.60 17.57 6.97
C GLU A 212 -16.34 18.29 6.51
N GLY A 213 -15.17 17.81 6.92
CA GLY A 213 -13.92 18.31 6.35
C GLY A 213 -13.67 17.74 4.95
N GLN A 214 -13.94 16.44 4.77
CA GLN A 214 -13.67 15.70 3.53
C GLN A 214 -14.53 16.18 2.34
N LYS A 215 -15.73 16.73 2.60
CA LYS A 215 -16.57 17.30 1.55
C LYS A 215 -15.93 18.47 0.79
N SER A 216 -14.93 19.13 1.38
CA SER A 216 -14.16 20.19 0.70
C SER A 216 -13.45 19.72 -0.57
N ILE A 217 -13.19 18.41 -0.70
CA ILE A 217 -12.68 17.83 -1.96
C ILE A 217 -13.65 18.12 -3.12
N ALA A 218 -14.96 18.01 -2.91
CA ALA A 218 -15.97 18.30 -3.93
C ALA A 218 -15.96 19.78 -4.33
N TYR A 219 -15.83 20.67 -3.34
CA TYR A 219 -15.77 22.12 -3.56
C TYR A 219 -14.57 22.48 -4.43
N GLU A 220 -13.40 21.95 -4.08
CA GLU A 220 -12.18 22.18 -4.85
C GLU A 220 -12.27 21.63 -6.26
N ILE A 221 -12.89 20.45 -6.47
CA ILE A 221 -13.09 19.89 -7.81
C ILE A 221 -13.91 20.86 -8.69
N ILE A 222 -15.03 21.39 -8.17
CA ILE A 222 -15.85 22.35 -8.92
C ILE A 222 -15.05 23.60 -9.26
N GLU A 223 -14.33 24.16 -8.30
CA GLU A 223 -13.54 25.37 -8.52
C GLU A 223 -12.40 25.16 -9.52
N GLN A 224 -11.67 24.06 -9.39
CA GLN A 224 -10.55 23.71 -10.27
C GLN A 224 -11.01 23.33 -11.68
N LEU A 225 -12.27 22.93 -11.85
CA LEU A 225 -12.92 22.76 -13.14
C LEU A 225 -13.63 24.05 -13.62
N ASN A 226 -13.26 25.21 -13.08
CA ASN A 226 -13.81 26.51 -13.42
C ASN A 226 -15.34 26.57 -13.25
N TRP A 227 -15.84 26.10 -12.11
CA TRP A 227 -17.26 26.04 -11.78
C TRP A 227 -18.10 25.10 -12.66
N ASN A 228 -17.45 24.17 -13.37
CA ASN A 228 -18.14 23.10 -14.10
C ASN A 228 -18.22 21.84 -13.25
N VAL A 229 -19.39 21.19 -13.26
CA VAL A 229 -19.59 19.92 -12.57
C VAL A 229 -19.05 18.78 -13.44
N PRO A 230 -18.17 17.89 -12.92
CA PRO A 230 -17.76 16.70 -13.66
C PRO A 230 -18.96 15.77 -13.90
N ASP A 231 -18.83 14.83 -14.82
CA ASP A 231 -19.89 13.84 -15.05
C ASP A 231 -19.79 12.68 -14.07
N VAL A 232 -18.55 12.33 -13.67
CA VAL A 232 -18.27 11.18 -12.80
C VAL A 232 -17.16 11.51 -11.80
N VAL A 233 -17.36 11.12 -10.54
CA VAL A 233 -16.34 11.16 -9.49
C VAL A 233 -16.19 9.77 -8.89
N LEU A 234 -14.96 9.26 -8.86
CA LEU A 234 -14.62 7.93 -8.35
C LEU A 234 -13.67 8.01 -7.17
N ALA A 235 -13.94 7.30 -6.09
CA ALA A 235 -13.03 7.20 -4.95
C ALA A 235 -12.95 5.76 -4.41
N PRO A 236 -11.82 5.39 -3.78
CA PRO A 236 -11.72 4.12 -3.09
C PRO A 236 -12.54 4.14 -1.79
N VAL A 237 -13.16 3.01 -1.45
CA VAL A 237 -14.11 2.90 -0.34
C VAL A 237 -13.66 1.84 0.67
N GLY A 238 -13.23 2.32 1.84
CA GLY A 238 -13.08 1.52 3.06
C GLY A 238 -14.30 1.67 3.96
N CYS A 239 -14.22 2.53 4.98
CA CYS A 239 -15.34 2.79 5.90
C CYS A 239 -16.53 3.55 5.27
N GLY A 240 -16.35 4.19 4.11
CA GLY A 240 -17.38 4.96 3.41
C GLY A 240 -17.41 6.46 3.67
N THR A 241 -16.80 6.93 4.76
CA THR A 241 -16.83 8.34 5.22
C THR A 241 -16.36 9.35 4.17
N ASN A 242 -15.25 9.04 3.47
CA ASN A 242 -14.67 9.96 2.49
C ASN A 242 -15.59 10.20 1.31
N LEU A 243 -16.01 9.12 0.65
CA LEU A 243 -16.86 9.23 -0.54
C LEU A 243 -18.23 9.78 -0.19
N TYR A 244 -18.76 9.46 0.99
CA TYR A 244 -19.96 10.10 1.51
C TYR A 244 -19.77 11.61 1.67
N GLY A 245 -18.69 12.05 2.32
CA GLY A 245 -18.38 13.47 2.49
C GLY A 245 -18.27 14.19 1.14
N ILE A 246 -17.52 13.63 0.19
CA ILE A 246 -17.40 14.16 -1.17
C ILE A 246 -18.79 14.30 -1.83
N ALA A 247 -19.59 13.24 -1.82
CA ALA A 247 -20.94 13.26 -2.39
C ALA A 247 -21.82 14.32 -1.71
N LYS A 248 -21.81 14.38 -0.38
CA LYS A 248 -22.52 15.38 0.44
C LYS A 248 -22.14 16.80 0.04
N GLY A 249 -20.87 17.06 -0.22
CA GLY A 249 -20.40 18.37 -0.71
C GLY A 249 -21.08 18.79 -2.01
N PHE A 250 -21.15 17.89 -3.01
CA PHE A 250 -21.88 18.16 -4.25
C PHE A 250 -23.38 18.38 -4.01
N PHE A 251 -24.02 17.54 -3.21
CA PHE A 251 -25.45 17.69 -2.90
C PHE A 251 -25.78 18.99 -2.18
N GLU A 252 -24.97 19.39 -1.19
CA GLU A 252 -25.15 20.65 -0.47
C GLU A 252 -25.00 21.85 -1.42
N TRP A 253 -23.97 21.87 -2.27
CA TRP A 253 -23.79 22.94 -3.24
C TRP A 253 -24.90 22.97 -4.30
N PHE A 254 -25.45 21.81 -4.67
CA PHE A 254 -26.63 21.73 -5.54
C PHE A 254 -27.87 22.32 -4.85
N GLN A 255 -28.13 21.96 -3.59
CA GLN A 255 -29.24 22.49 -2.80
C GLN A 255 -29.13 24.01 -2.54
N LEU A 256 -27.90 24.51 -2.44
CA LEU A 256 -27.58 25.94 -2.35
C LEU A 256 -27.74 26.69 -3.68
N GLY A 257 -27.87 25.99 -4.81
CA GLY A 257 -27.91 26.58 -6.15
C GLY A 257 -26.56 27.07 -6.65
N LEU A 258 -25.46 26.59 -6.08
CA LEU A 258 -24.08 26.91 -6.52
C LEU A 258 -23.64 26.08 -7.73
N ILE A 259 -24.26 24.91 -7.91
CA ILE A 259 -24.11 24.04 -9.08
C ILE A 259 -25.49 23.58 -9.57
N ASP A 260 -25.57 23.17 -10.83
CA ASP A 260 -26.81 22.85 -11.55
C ASP A 260 -27.11 21.34 -11.65
N LYS A 261 -26.14 20.49 -11.35
CA LYS A 261 -26.26 19.03 -11.29
C LYS A 261 -25.32 18.43 -10.25
N VAL A 262 -25.58 17.18 -9.87
CA VAL A 262 -24.67 16.36 -9.04
C VAL A 262 -23.99 15.33 -9.95
N PRO A 263 -22.66 15.12 -9.84
CA PRO A 263 -21.97 14.10 -10.62
C PRO A 263 -22.41 12.69 -10.21
N ARG A 264 -22.28 11.71 -11.12
CA ARG A 264 -22.43 10.31 -10.74
C ARG A 264 -21.29 9.93 -9.80
N ILE A 265 -21.62 9.44 -8.61
CA ILE A 265 -20.63 9.06 -7.61
C ILE A 265 -20.35 7.57 -7.72
N ILE A 266 -19.09 7.16 -7.89
CA ILE A 266 -18.72 5.75 -8.00
C ILE A 266 -17.80 5.35 -6.85
N GLY A 267 -18.22 4.34 -6.09
CA GLY A 267 -17.41 3.70 -5.07
C GLY A 267 -16.58 2.57 -5.66
N THR A 268 -15.29 2.49 -5.30
CA THR A 268 -14.41 1.42 -5.77
C THR A 268 -13.82 0.65 -4.58
N GLN A 269 -13.84 -0.69 -4.64
CA GLN A 269 -13.34 -1.54 -3.54
C GLN A 269 -12.36 -2.59 -4.07
N PRO A 270 -11.41 -3.07 -3.25
CA PRO A 270 -10.66 -4.25 -3.61
C PRO A 270 -11.60 -5.47 -3.58
N GLU A 271 -11.41 -6.39 -4.52
CA GLU A 271 -12.25 -7.58 -4.71
C GLU A 271 -12.42 -8.40 -3.41
N LYS A 272 -11.34 -8.53 -2.63
CA LYS A 272 -11.33 -9.29 -1.37
C LYS A 272 -11.92 -8.53 -0.17
N ALA A 273 -12.40 -7.30 -0.38
CA ALA A 273 -13.19 -6.53 0.59
C ALA A 273 -14.51 -6.02 -0.02
N ASP A 274 -15.11 -6.80 -0.93
CA ASP A 274 -16.42 -6.52 -1.54
C ASP A 274 -17.57 -6.56 -0.51
N THR A 275 -17.75 -5.45 0.19
CA THR A 275 -18.76 -5.27 1.24
C THR A 275 -19.96 -4.48 0.73
N LEU A 276 -19.71 -3.40 -0.02
CA LEU A 276 -20.74 -2.46 -0.48
C LEU A 276 -21.09 -2.65 -1.96
N CYS A 277 -20.14 -3.07 -2.80
CA CYS A 277 -20.41 -3.27 -4.22
C CYS A 277 -21.44 -4.38 -4.45
N SER A 278 -21.25 -5.55 -3.83
CA SER A 278 -22.23 -6.64 -3.83
C SER A 278 -23.59 -6.22 -3.28
N ALA A 279 -23.61 -5.52 -2.12
CA ALA A 279 -24.85 -5.05 -1.51
C ALA A 279 -25.58 -4.04 -2.40
N PHE A 280 -24.85 -3.11 -3.02
CA PHE A 280 -25.41 -2.10 -3.92
C PHE A 280 -26.09 -2.73 -5.13
N HIS A 281 -25.42 -3.66 -5.83
CA HIS A 281 -25.97 -4.33 -7.01
C HIS A 281 -27.12 -5.30 -6.68
N ALA A 282 -27.12 -5.88 -5.48
CA ALA A 282 -28.24 -6.68 -4.97
C ALA A 282 -29.42 -5.83 -4.46
N ASN A 283 -29.30 -4.49 -4.49
CA ASN A 283 -30.25 -3.54 -3.91
C ASN A 283 -30.53 -3.80 -2.41
N GLU A 284 -29.52 -4.29 -1.69
CA GLU A 284 -29.56 -4.53 -0.25
C GLU A 284 -29.45 -3.19 0.51
N LYS A 285 -30.07 -3.13 1.68
CA LYS A 285 -30.03 -1.93 2.55
C LYS A 285 -28.78 -1.87 3.43
N GLU A 286 -28.16 -3.01 3.67
CA GLU A 286 -27.04 -3.19 4.58
C GLU A 286 -25.86 -3.81 3.83
N HIS A 287 -24.64 -3.54 4.29
CA HIS A 287 -23.44 -4.16 3.74
C HIS A 287 -23.37 -5.67 4.06
N ARG A 288 -22.60 -6.40 3.27
CA ARG A 288 -22.18 -7.77 3.63
C ARG A 288 -20.93 -7.70 4.49
N THR A 289 -20.94 -8.36 5.65
CA THR A 289 -19.76 -8.42 6.52
C THR A 289 -18.77 -9.47 6.01
N ILE A 290 -17.52 -9.06 5.84
CA ILE A 290 -16.38 -9.95 5.55
C ILE A 290 -15.52 -10.02 6.81
N GLN A 291 -15.36 -11.21 7.41
CA GLN A 291 -14.60 -11.34 8.67
C GLN A 291 -13.09 -11.10 8.49
N PHE A 292 -12.52 -11.61 7.40
CA PHE A 292 -11.07 -11.57 7.13
C PHE A 292 -10.79 -11.02 5.74
N PRO A 293 -11.06 -9.72 5.49
CA PRO A 293 -10.73 -9.11 4.22
C PRO A 293 -9.19 -9.12 4.06
N SER A 294 -8.71 -9.44 2.86
CA SER A 294 -7.28 -9.64 2.61
C SER A 294 -6.88 -8.99 1.30
N SER A 295 -6.46 -7.74 1.37
CA SER A 295 -5.97 -6.98 0.21
C SER A 295 -4.73 -6.19 0.60
N LEU A 296 -3.81 -5.99 -0.36
CA LEU A 296 -2.67 -5.08 -0.21
C LEU A 296 -3.11 -3.63 -0.01
N CYS A 297 -4.36 -3.29 -0.37
CA CYS A 297 -4.97 -1.99 -0.18
C CYS A 297 -5.36 -1.74 1.29
N GLY A 298 -4.36 -1.69 2.19
CA GLY A 298 -4.58 -1.67 3.63
C GLY A 298 -5.47 -0.52 4.14
N ALA A 299 -5.54 0.62 3.45
CA ALA A 299 -6.39 1.75 3.86
C ALA A 299 -7.88 1.54 3.60
N VAL A 300 -8.24 0.57 2.75
CA VAL A 300 -9.64 0.23 2.41
C VAL A 300 -9.96 -1.26 2.60
N ASN A 301 -9.06 -2.02 3.23
CA ASN A 301 -9.26 -3.42 3.60
C ASN A 301 -10.22 -3.55 4.81
N ILE A 302 -11.48 -3.17 4.62
CA ILE A 302 -12.50 -3.04 5.67
C ILE A 302 -13.63 -4.04 5.41
N GLY A 303 -13.88 -4.91 6.40
CA GLY A 303 -14.88 -5.96 6.31
C GLY A 303 -16.28 -5.59 6.80
N ALA A 304 -16.39 -4.49 7.55
CA ALA A 304 -17.66 -3.94 8.04
C ALA A 304 -17.61 -2.40 7.99
N PRO A 305 -17.95 -1.79 6.83
CA PRO A 305 -17.94 -0.34 6.67
C PRO A 305 -18.96 0.31 7.61
N LEU A 306 -18.54 1.38 8.29
CA LEU A 306 -19.42 2.05 9.24
C LEU A 306 -20.48 2.93 8.57
N ASP A 307 -20.10 3.62 7.50
CA ASP A 307 -20.95 4.61 6.83
C ASP A 307 -21.71 4.02 5.64
N ASP A 308 -21.98 2.72 5.69
CA ASP A 308 -22.62 1.94 4.62
C ASP A 308 -23.99 2.51 4.23
N ILE A 309 -24.89 2.72 5.19
CA ILE A 309 -26.27 3.16 4.95
C ILE A 309 -26.27 4.51 4.22
N LYS A 310 -25.52 5.48 4.73
CA LYS A 310 -25.48 6.83 4.16
C LYS A 310 -24.78 6.86 2.81
N LEU A 311 -23.73 6.06 2.63
CA LEU A 311 -23.02 5.97 1.35
C LEU A 311 -23.84 5.26 0.26
N LEU A 312 -24.49 4.14 0.58
CA LEU A 312 -25.34 3.42 -0.37
C LEU A 312 -26.49 4.30 -0.87
N ASN A 313 -27.14 5.03 0.05
CA ASN A 313 -28.23 5.92 -0.31
C ASN A 313 -27.77 7.09 -1.19
N ILE A 314 -26.71 7.81 -0.81
CA ILE A 314 -26.26 8.98 -1.58
C ILE A 314 -25.71 8.60 -2.97
N ILE A 315 -25.13 7.41 -3.11
CA ILE A 315 -24.70 6.90 -4.43
C ILE A 315 -25.92 6.60 -5.31
N ARG A 316 -26.98 5.98 -4.77
CA ARG A 316 -28.24 5.78 -5.51
C ARG A 316 -28.84 7.11 -5.95
N ASP A 317 -28.89 8.09 -5.04
CA ASP A 317 -29.43 9.43 -5.34
C ASP A 317 -28.60 10.15 -6.43
N SER A 318 -27.29 9.92 -6.47
CA SER A 318 -26.40 10.46 -7.51
C SER A 318 -26.50 9.72 -8.87
N LYS A 319 -27.32 8.65 -8.95
CA LYS A 319 -27.34 7.71 -10.09
C LYS A 319 -25.95 7.13 -10.38
N GLY A 320 -25.22 6.87 -9.28
CA GLY A 320 -23.86 6.37 -9.27
C GLY A 320 -23.79 4.84 -9.37
N SER A 321 -22.62 4.29 -9.04
CA SER A 321 -22.38 2.84 -9.11
C SER A 321 -21.27 2.40 -8.14
N PHE A 322 -20.98 1.10 -8.13
CA PHE A 322 -19.82 0.54 -7.47
C PHE A 322 -19.04 -0.37 -8.42
N GLU A 323 -17.75 -0.50 -8.18
CA GLU A 323 -16.92 -1.47 -8.89
C GLU A 323 -15.87 -2.10 -7.97
N ILE A 324 -15.48 -3.34 -8.28
CA ILE A 324 -14.41 -4.05 -7.60
C ILE A 324 -13.23 -4.33 -8.51
N ILE A 325 -12.04 -4.41 -7.91
CA ILE A 325 -10.81 -4.67 -8.65
C ILE A 325 -9.83 -5.53 -7.85
N ASP A 326 -9.08 -6.36 -8.54
CA ASP A 326 -8.07 -7.21 -7.94
C ASP A 326 -6.79 -6.43 -7.62
N ASP A 327 -6.02 -6.97 -6.68
CA ASP A 327 -4.79 -6.38 -6.17
C ASP A 327 -3.70 -6.19 -7.25
N THR A 328 -3.61 -7.10 -8.23
CA THR A 328 -2.63 -6.98 -9.32
C THR A 328 -2.94 -5.74 -10.17
N SER A 329 -4.18 -5.59 -10.61
CA SER A 329 -4.64 -4.44 -11.40
C SER A 329 -4.44 -3.11 -10.67
N VAL A 330 -4.51 -3.11 -9.33
CA VAL A 330 -4.19 -1.94 -8.50
C VAL A 330 -2.71 -1.57 -8.58
N LEU A 331 -1.79 -2.52 -8.44
CA LEU A 331 -0.35 -2.25 -8.52
C LEU A 331 0.06 -1.75 -9.92
N GLU A 332 -0.54 -2.30 -10.98
CA GLU A 332 -0.32 -1.81 -12.34
C GLU A 332 -0.79 -0.36 -12.50
N SER A 333 -1.98 -0.06 -12.00
CA SER A 333 -2.53 1.30 -12.06
C SER A 333 -1.73 2.28 -11.21
N GLN A 334 -1.17 1.85 -10.08
CA GLN A 334 -0.24 2.65 -9.28
C GLN A 334 1.01 3.02 -10.10
N LYS A 335 1.58 2.04 -10.82
CA LYS A 335 2.71 2.26 -11.74
C LYS A 335 2.33 3.20 -12.88
N ASP A 336 1.16 3.01 -13.50
CA ASP A 336 0.67 3.89 -14.57
C ASP A 336 0.49 5.32 -14.09
N MET A 337 -0.10 5.54 -12.92
CA MET A 337 -0.26 6.87 -12.34
C MET A 337 1.10 7.55 -12.11
N ALA A 338 2.09 6.81 -11.63
CA ALA A 338 3.44 7.33 -11.44
C ALA A 338 4.10 7.71 -12.77
N MET A 339 4.06 6.82 -13.78
CA MET A 339 4.76 7.03 -15.06
C MET A 339 4.04 8.00 -16.00
N LEU A 340 2.71 7.95 -16.05
CA LEU A 340 1.88 8.62 -17.07
C LEU A 340 1.19 9.88 -16.55
N ALA A 341 1.13 10.08 -15.23
CA ALA A 341 0.54 11.28 -14.62
C ALA A 341 1.46 11.97 -13.60
N SER A 342 2.65 11.43 -13.33
CA SER A 342 3.54 11.91 -12.27
C SER A 342 2.87 11.98 -10.89
N VAL A 343 1.93 11.06 -10.64
CA VAL A 343 1.23 10.93 -9.35
C VAL A 343 1.63 9.60 -8.72
N PHE A 344 2.51 9.65 -7.72
CA PHE A 344 2.86 8.48 -6.92
C PHE A 344 1.93 8.34 -5.71
N THR A 345 0.93 7.46 -5.84
CA THR A 345 -0.10 7.21 -4.83
C THR A 345 0.15 5.92 -4.04
N GLU A 346 -0.38 5.81 -2.83
CA GLU A 346 -0.53 4.52 -2.14
C GLU A 346 -1.47 3.59 -2.92
N PRO A 347 -1.43 2.26 -2.74
CA PRO A 347 -2.23 1.35 -3.55
C PRO A 347 -3.74 1.63 -3.52
N SER A 348 -4.29 1.98 -2.35
CA SER A 348 -5.71 2.33 -2.23
C SER A 348 -6.11 3.51 -3.11
N GLY A 349 -5.23 4.50 -3.31
CA GLY A 349 -5.51 5.63 -4.20
C GLY A 349 -5.40 5.30 -5.69
N ALA A 350 -4.89 4.12 -6.07
CA ALA A 350 -4.84 3.67 -7.46
C ALA A 350 -6.09 2.88 -7.90
N ILE A 351 -6.91 2.41 -6.95
CA ILE A 351 -8.14 1.64 -7.22
C ILE A 351 -9.08 2.35 -8.21
N PRO A 352 -9.37 3.67 -8.09
CA PRO A 352 -10.28 4.32 -9.03
C PRO A 352 -9.81 4.27 -10.49
N ILE A 353 -8.50 4.38 -10.72
CA ILE A 353 -7.90 4.28 -12.05
C ILE A 353 -7.98 2.83 -12.55
N ALA A 354 -7.72 1.86 -11.68
CA ALA A 354 -7.78 0.43 -12.00
C ALA A 354 -9.20 -0.02 -12.41
N CYS A 355 -10.24 0.63 -11.90
CA CYS A 355 -11.63 0.33 -12.26
C CYS A 355 -12.09 0.92 -13.61
N LEU A 356 -11.34 1.86 -14.22
CA LEU A 356 -11.81 2.60 -15.40
C LEU A 356 -12.18 1.70 -16.58
N GLU A 357 -11.37 0.67 -16.85
CA GLU A 357 -11.62 -0.25 -17.97
C GLU A 357 -12.91 -1.08 -17.77
N LYS A 358 -13.15 -1.56 -16.54
CA LYS A 358 -14.39 -2.27 -16.20
C LYS A 358 -15.62 -1.36 -16.28
N LEU A 359 -15.50 -0.12 -15.79
CA LEU A 359 -16.60 0.84 -15.82
C LEU A 359 -16.96 1.27 -17.25
N LYS A 360 -15.95 1.39 -18.13
CA LYS A 360 -16.16 1.67 -19.54
C LYS A 360 -16.79 0.49 -20.27
N SER A 361 -16.35 -0.75 -20.02
CA SER A 361 -16.94 -1.94 -20.65
C SER A 361 -18.40 -2.18 -20.22
N LYS A 362 -18.78 -1.72 -19.02
CA LYS A 362 -20.17 -1.70 -18.53
C LYS A 362 -20.99 -0.49 -19.01
N ASN A 363 -20.44 0.40 -19.82
CA ASN A 363 -21.06 1.67 -20.27
C ASN A 363 -21.50 2.59 -19.10
N ILE A 364 -20.84 2.50 -17.95
CA ILE A 364 -21.08 3.41 -16.80
C ILE A 364 -20.37 4.74 -17.04
N ILE A 365 -19.22 4.70 -17.70
CA ILE A 365 -18.41 5.85 -18.10
C ILE A 365 -18.30 5.88 -19.63
N SER A 366 -18.47 7.07 -20.22
CA SER A 366 -18.30 7.31 -21.65
C SER A 366 -16.93 7.92 -21.98
N GLU A 367 -16.54 7.91 -23.26
CA GLU A 367 -15.29 8.54 -23.72
C GLU A 367 -15.27 10.07 -23.54
N ASP A 368 -16.44 10.71 -23.60
CA ASP A 368 -16.60 12.16 -23.53
C ASP A 368 -16.80 12.69 -22.10
N ASP A 369 -17.07 11.78 -21.14
CA ASP A 369 -17.29 12.14 -19.74
C ASP A 369 -16.09 12.90 -19.15
N VAL A 370 -16.37 13.91 -18.33
CA VAL A 370 -15.40 14.50 -17.41
C VAL A 370 -15.32 13.63 -16.17
N VAL A 371 -14.21 12.91 -16.02
CA VAL A 371 -13.99 11.89 -14.99
C VAL A 371 -12.92 12.36 -14.00
N VAL A 372 -13.26 12.34 -12.70
CA VAL A 372 -12.33 12.67 -11.62
C VAL A 372 -12.10 11.46 -10.72
N CYS A 373 -10.86 10.98 -10.66
CA CYS A 373 -10.41 9.91 -9.79
C CYS A 373 -9.71 10.47 -8.55
N ILE A 374 -10.12 10.06 -7.35
CA ILE A 374 -9.52 10.52 -6.08
C ILE A 374 -8.37 9.61 -5.68
N ALA A 375 -7.14 10.15 -5.70
CA ALA A 375 -5.95 9.47 -5.17
C ALA A 375 -5.76 9.86 -3.70
N THR A 376 -6.05 8.96 -2.77
CA THR A 376 -6.25 9.29 -1.35
C THR A 376 -4.99 9.62 -0.57
N GLY A 377 -3.82 9.14 -1.00
CA GLY A 377 -2.60 9.26 -0.23
C GLY A 377 -1.34 9.07 -1.06
N VAL A 378 -0.23 9.61 -0.58
CA VAL A 378 1.07 9.52 -1.25
C VAL A 378 1.66 8.11 -1.16
N GLY A 379 2.33 7.67 -2.22
CA GLY A 379 2.93 6.33 -2.30
C GLY A 379 3.99 6.05 -1.23
N LEU A 380 4.62 7.09 -0.65
CA LEU A 380 5.57 6.95 0.46
C LEU A 380 4.95 6.36 1.74
N LYS A 381 3.61 6.34 1.86
CA LYS A 381 2.92 5.66 2.97
C LYS A 381 3.05 4.15 2.92
N ASP A 382 3.27 3.59 1.73
CA ASP A 382 3.44 2.17 1.51
C ASP A 382 4.47 1.92 0.40
N SER A 383 5.72 2.22 0.74
CA SER A 383 6.85 2.04 -0.17
C SER A 383 7.07 0.56 -0.53
N HIS A 384 6.63 -0.38 0.31
CA HIS A 384 6.81 -1.79 0.05
C HIS A 384 5.96 -2.23 -1.15
N SER A 385 4.68 -1.85 -1.19
CA SER A 385 3.80 -2.20 -2.31
C SER A 385 4.32 -1.71 -3.66
N ALA A 386 4.96 -0.53 -3.69
CA ALA A 386 5.56 0.01 -4.91
C ALA A 386 6.73 -0.84 -5.44
N THR A 387 7.38 -1.65 -4.59
CA THR A 387 8.50 -2.52 -4.98
C THR A 387 8.06 -3.91 -5.44
N ILE A 388 6.81 -4.32 -5.22
CA ILE A 388 6.33 -5.68 -5.50
C ILE A 388 6.44 -6.05 -6.99
N LEU A 389 6.24 -5.08 -7.89
CA LEU A 389 6.29 -5.29 -9.34
C LEU A 389 7.71 -5.21 -9.93
N PHE A 390 8.73 -5.00 -9.10
CA PHE A 390 10.10 -4.85 -9.58
C PHE A 390 10.95 -6.05 -9.15
N PRO A 391 11.74 -6.63 -10.07
CA PRO A 391 12.74 -7.61 -9.68
C PRO A 391 13.78 -6.97 -8.77
N ASP A 392 14.56 -7.80 -8.07
CA ASP A 392 15.73 -7.30 -7.37
C ASP A 392 16.72 -6.67 -8.36
N PHE A 393 17.31 -5.54 -7.98
CA PHE A 393 18.32 -4.87 -8.78
C PHE A 393 19.68 -5.55 -8.55
N PRO A 394 20.28 -6.21 -9.57
CA PRO A 394 21.58 -6.84 -9.40
C PRO A 394 22.67 -5.78 -9.21
N ALA A 395 23.64 -6.08 -8.36
CA ALA A 395 24.81 -5.24 -8.19
C ALA A 395 25.81 -5.51 -9.34
N VAL A 396 26.13 -4.47 -10.10
CA VAL A 396 27.19 -4.49 -11.11
C VAL A 396 28.54 -4.14 -10.47
N GLU A 397 29.62 -4.63 -11.06
CA GLU A 397 30.97 -4.25 -10.69
C GLU A 397 31.26 -2.80 -11.09
N ASN A 398 32.21 -2.17 -10.39
CA ASN A 398 32.60 -0.77 -10.62
C ASN A 398 33.48 -0.62 -11.88
N THR A 399 32.99 -1.07 -13.03
CA THR A 399 33.66 -1.05 -14.33
C THR A 399 32.65 -0.72 -15.41
N ILE A 400 33.06 0.07 -16.42
CA ILE A 400 32.15 0.48 -17.49
C ILE A 400 31.73 -0.71 -18.37
N GLU A 401 32.58 -1.74 -18.47
CA GLU A 401 32.31 -2.97 -19.20
C GLU A 401 31.13 -3.74 -18.59
N ASP A 402 31.11 -3.90 -17.26
CA ASP A 402 30.03 -4.60 -16.53
C ASP A 402 28.72 -3.79 -16.55
N ILE A 403 28.80 -2.45 -16.52
CA ILE A 403 27.64 -1.57 -16.73
C ILE A 403 27.11 -1.72 -18.16
N THR A 404 27.99 -1.78 -19.16
CA THR A 404 27.60 -1.93 -20.57
C THR A 404 26.94 -3.29 -20.81
N GLU A 405 27.53 -4.37 -20.28
CA GLU A 405 26.95 -5.72 -20.34
C GLU A 405 25.58 -5.77 -19.62
N PHE A 406 25.45 -5.11 -18.47
CA PHE A 406 24.17 -5.00 -17.78
C PHE A 406 23.12 -4.22 -18.59
N LEU A 407 23.48 -3.13 -19.26
CA LEU A 407 22.55 -2.40 -20.12
C LEU A 407 22.15 -3.21 -21.35
N ASP A 408 23.10 -3.90 -21.97
CA ASP A 408 22.87 -4.75 -23.15
C ASP A 408 22.03 -6.00 -22.81
N SER A 409 22.07 -6.46 -21.56
CA SER A 409 21.31 -7.62 -21.10
C SER A 409 19.79 -7.44 -21.16
N GLY A 410 19.29 -6.20 -21.26
CA GLY A 410 17.85 -5.92 -21.30
C GLY A 410 17.12 -6.19 -19.97
N ILE A 411 17.84 -6.38 -18.86
CA ILE A 411 17.23 -6.64 -17.53
C ILE A 411 16.24 -5.56 -17.12
N LEU A 412 16.53 -4.30 -17.46
CA LEU A 412 15.67 -3.16 -17.15
C LEU A 412 14.33 -3.18 -17.90
N ASP A 413 14.25 -3.93 -19.02
CA ASP A 413 13.04 -4.08 -19.81
C ASP A 413 12.14 -5.22 -19.31
N LEU A 414 12.63 -6.05 -18.38
CA LEU A 414 11.86 -7.14 -17.80
C LEU A 414 10.71 -6.60 -16.96
N LYS A 415 9.51 -7.07 -17.27
CA LYS A 415 8.30 -6.78 -16.49
C LYS A 415 7.92 -8.01 -15.68
N SER A 416 7.66 -7.84 -14.38
CA SER A 416 6.94 -8.86 -13.62
C SER A 416 5.50 -8.91 -14.13
N ASP A 417 5.00 -10.09 -14.49
CA ASP A 417 3.69 -10.25 -15.12
C ASP A 417 2.60 -10.79 -14.17
N LYS A 418 1.36 -10.39 -14.45
CA LYS A 418 0.11 -10.28 -13.67
C LYS A 418 -0.35 -11.37 -12.68
N ASN A 419 0.26 -12.54 -12.61
CA ASN A 419 -0.36 -13.69 -11.94
C ASN A 419 0.65 -14.71 -11.39
N ASN A 420 1.25 -14.42 -10.23
CA ASN A 420 2.34 -15.21 -9.65
C ASN A 420 1.97 -16.67 -9.31
N SER A 421 0.68 -16.98 -9.18
CA SER A 421 0.16 -18.33 -8.91
C SER A 421 -0.20 -19.14 -10.16
N GLU A 422 -0.06 -18.57 -11.37
CA GLU A 422 -0.29 -19.28 -12.62
C GLU A 422 0.73 -20.43 -12.77
N ILE A 423 0.26 -21.65 -13.04
CA ILE A 423 1.15 -22.76 -13.43
C ILE A 423 1.54 -22.52 -14.88
N LEU A 424 2.82 -22.23 -15.13
CA LEU A 424 3.34 -22.02 -16.49
C LEU A 424 3.60 -23.35 -17.18
N PHE A 425 4.11 -24.33 -16.44
CA PHE A 425 4.52 -25.61 -16.96
C PHE A 425 4.07 -26.72 -16.02
N SER A 426 3.14 -27.56 -16.47
CA SER A 426 2.67 -28.75 -15.73
C SER A 426 3.55 -29.98 -15.95
N THR A 427 4.45 -29.92 -16.91
CA THR A 427 5.47 -30.91 -17.25
C THR A 427 6.72 -30.18 -17.78
N LYS A 428 7.86 -30.89 -17.87
CA LYS A 428 9.11 -30.32 -18.36
C LYS A 428 8.94 -29.66 -19.74
N PRO A 429 9.17 -28.34 -19.88
CA PRO A 429 9.00 -27.63 -21.15
C PRO A 429 10.15 -27.88 -22.12
N SER A 430 9.92 -27.63 -23.41
CA SER A 430 10.99 -27.60 -24.42
C SER A 430 11.66 -26.22 -24.49
N ASN A 431 12.91 -26.13 -24.96
CA ASN A 431 13.60 -24.83 -25.10
C ASN A 431 12.78 -23.79 -25.90
N PRO A 432 12.10 -24.13 -27.01
CA PRO A 432 11.19 -23.19 -27.68
C PRO A 432 10.05 -22.67 -26.79
N ASP A 433 9.49 -23.50 -25.91
CA ASP A 433 8.43 -23.10 -24.99
C ASP A 433 8.96 -22.15 -23.91
N ILE A 434 10.15 -22.43 -23.37
CA ILE A 434 10.88 -21.55 -22.44
C ILE A 434 11.10 -20.18 -23.10
N LYS A 435 11.58 -20.16 -24.35
CA LYS A 435 11.82 -18.94 -25.12
C LYS A 435 10.57 -18.10 -25.25
N LYS A 436 9.48 -18.73 -25.69
CA LYS A 436 8.20 -18.07 -25.92
C LYS A 436 7.63 -17.48 -24.62
N ILE A 437 7.68 -18.23 -23.52
CA ILE A 437 7.20 -17.74 -22.22
C ILE A 437 8.07 -16.59 -21.70
N ALA A 438 9.39 -16.68 -21.82
CA ALA A 438 10.31 -15.61 -21.42
C ALA A 438 10.06 -14.32 -22.23
N GLU A 439 9.87 -14.43 -23.55
CA GLU A 439 9.58 -13.29 -24.44
C GLU A 439 8.18 -12.71 -24.19
N ASP A 440 7.14 -13.53 -24.23
CA ASP A 440 5.74 -13.10 -24.19
C ASP A 440 5.32 -12.58 -22.80
N LYS A 441 5.73 -13.27 -21.73
CA LYS A 441 5.29 -12.95 -20.36
C LYS A 441 6.29 -12.10 -19.59
N PHE A 442 7.58 -12.16 -19.87
CA PHE A 442 8.60 -11.45 -19.08
C PHE A 442 9.31 -10.34 -19.85
N SER A 443 9.02 -10.15 -21.15
CA SER A 443 9.73 -9.18 -22.02
C SER A 443 11.23 -9.46 -22.13
N PHE A 444 11.65 -10.72 -21.98
CA PHE A 444 13.04 -11.13 -22.11
C PHE A 444 13.41 -11.29 -23.59
N ASP A 445 14.31 -10.45 -24.12
CA ASP A 445 14.78 -10.56 -25.50
C ASP A 445 15.88 -11.63 -25.61
N SER A 446 15.48 -12.85 -25.94
CA SER A 446 16.39 -13.99 -26.08
C SER A 446 17.34 -13.87 -27.29
N SER A 447 17.02 -13.01 -28.26
CA SER A 447 17.82 -12.81 -29.48
C SER A 447 19.08 -11.99 -29.24
N LYS A 448 19.04 -11.08 -28.26
CA LYS A 448 20.19 -10.30 -27.79
C LYS A 448 21.00 -11.02 -26.71
N ASN A 449 20.42 -12.05 -26.09
CA ASN A 449 20.91 -12.65 -24.84
C ASN A 449 21.06 -14.17 -24.91
N LEU A 450 21.69 -14.68 -25.97
CA LEU A 450 21.86 -16.12 -26.22
C LEU A 450 22.52 -16.91 -25.08
N LYS A 451 23.45 -16.29 -24.34
CA LYS A 451 24.12 -16.89 -23.18
C LYS A 451 23.11 -17.12 -22.03
N PHE A 452 22.40 -16.07 -21.65
CA PHE A 452 21.37 -16.11 -20.59
C PHE A 452 20.23 -17.06 -20.94
N PHE A 453 19.82 -17.10 -22.21
CA PHE A 453 18.78 -18.03 -22.64
C PHE A 453 19.21 -19.50 -22.44
N LYS A 454 20.49 -19.82 -22.65
CA LYS A 454 21.02 -21.16 -22.44
C LYS A 454 21.02 -21.54 -20.95
N GLU A 455 21.48 -20.64 -20.09
CA GLU A 455 21.46 -20.83 -18.63
C GLU A 455 20.03 -20.96 -18.08
N LEU A 456 19.09 -20.17 -18.61
CA LEU A 456 17.67 -20.29 -18.28
C LEU A 456 17.12 -21.68 -18.60
N CYS A 457 17.49 -22.26 -19.75
CA CYS A 457 17.11 -23.63 -20.08
C CYS A 457 17.71 -24.65 -19.11
N GLU A 458 18.99 -24.49 -18.75
CA GLU A 458 19.70 -25.39 -17.83
C GLU A 458 19.11 -25.36 -16.41
N GLU A 459 18.82 -24.19 -15.86
CA GLU A 459 18.20 -24.05 -14.53
C GLU A 459 16.74 -24.51 -14.52
N THR A 460 16.00 -24.27 -15.61
CA THR A 460 14.64 -24.82 -15.76
C THR A 460 14.67 -26.35 -15.77
N ASP A 461 15.65 -26.95 -16.45
CA ASP A 461 15.84 -28.40 -16.47
C ASP A 461 16.13 -28.96 -15.07
N LEU A 462 17.04 -28.33 -14.33
CA LEU A 462 17.38 -28.69 -12.95
C LEU A 462 16.18 -28.57 -11.99
N PHE A 463 15.33 -27.57 -12.19
CA PHE A 463 14.11 -27.41 -11.40
C PHE A 463 13.17 -28.62 -11.56
N PHE A 464 12.98 -29.09 -12.79
CA PHE A 464 12.12 -30.23 -13.10
C PHE A 464 12.69 -31.60 -12.67
N GLU A 465 13.97 -31.68 -12.29
CA GLU A 465 14.50 -32.87 -11.61
C GLU A 465 13.98 -33.00 -10.16
N ARG A 466 13.57 -31.88 -9.54
CA ARG A 466 13.14 -31.82 -8.13
C ARG A 466 11.64 -31.63 -7.96
N ARG A 467 10.96 -31.07 -8.97
CA ARG A 467 9.53 -30.74 -8.94
C ARG A 467 8.84 -31.16 -10.23
N SER A 468 7.56 -31.48 -10.13
CA SER A 468 6.74 -31.92 -11.27
C SER A 468 6.03 -30.77 -12.00
N GLU A 469 5.87 -29.62 -11.36
CA GLU A 469 5.18 -28.45 -11.90
C GLU A 469 5.95 -27.17 -11.54
N MET A 470 5.87 -26.17 -12.43
CA MET A 470 6.50 -24.86 -12.24
C MET A 470 5.46 -23.74 -12.34
N LYS A 471 5.36 -22.97 -11.26
CA LYS A 471 4.57 -21.75 -11.16
C LYS A 471 5.33 -20.57 -11.75
N LYS A 472 4.58 -19.53 -12.12
CA LYS A 472 5.13 -18.29 -12.67
C LYS A 472 6.14 -17.62 -11.77
N SER A 473 5.88 -17.56 -10.46
CA SER A 473 6.82 -16.99 -9.50
C SER A 473 8.15 -17.76 -9.44
N GLU A 474 8.11 -19.07 -9.67
CA GLU A 474 9.30 -19.92 -9.68
C GLU A 474 10.12 -19.72 -10.95
N PHE A 475 9.46 -19.67 -12.11
CA PHE A 475 10.14 -19.35 -13.38
C PHE A 475 10.74 -17.93 -13.36
N GLN A 476 10.01 -16.97 -12.79
CA GLN A 476 10.52 -15.61 -12.59
C GLN A 476 11.76 -15.59 -11.69
N ALA A 477 11.76 -16.36 -10.59
CA ALA A 477 12.91 -16.46 -9.71
C ALA A 477 14.14 -17.06 -10.42
N ILE A 478 13.92 -18.08 -11.25
CA ILE A 478 15.00 -18.67 -12.08
C ILE A 478 15.52 -17.63 -13.08
N LEU A 479 14.62 -16.91 -13.76
CA LEU A 479 15.00 -15.86 -14.70
C LEU A 479 15.82 -14.76 -14.02
N GLU A 480 15.36 -14.26 -12.87
CA GLU A 480 16.07 -13.29 -12.03
C GLU A 480 17.43 -13.82 -11.56
N GLU A 481 17.53 -15.12 -11.23
CA GLU A 481 18.77 -15.75 -10.80
C GLU A 481 19.80 -15.86 -11.93
N VAL A 482 19.39 -16.36 -13.10
CA VAL A 482 20.24 -16.46 -14.30
C VAL A 482 20.80 -15.09 -14.66
N ILE A 483 19.94 -14.08 -14.57
CA ILE A 483 20.30 -12.69 -14.78
C ILE A 483 21.30 -12.17 -13.74
N ALA A 484 21.06 -12.44 -12.45
CA ALA A 484 21.93 -11.99 -11.36
C ALA A 484 23.30 -12.70 -11.35
N ASN A 485 23.43 -13.80 -12.09
CA ASN A 485 24.62 -14.66 -12.16
C ASN A 485 25.41 -14.50 -13.48
N SER A 486 25.29 -13.36 -14.18
CA SER A 486 25.89 -13.07 -15.52
C SER A 486 27.37 -13.45 -15.73
N LYS A 487 28.13 -13.73 -14.65
CA LYS A 487 29.44 -14.37 -14.70
C LYS A 487 29.38 -15.87 -14.35
N SER A 488 28.82 -16.68 -15.23
CA SER A 488 29.06 -18.13 -15.25
C SER A 488 30.48 -18.49 -15.77
N SER A 489 31.50 -17.98 -15.08
CA SER A 489 32.68 -18.81 -14.75
C SER A 489 32.70 -19.17 -13.25
N ASP A 490 31.66 -18.76 -12.51
CA ASP A 490 31.50 -18.97 -11.07
C ASP A 490 31.41 -20.46 -10.65
N SER A 491 30.97 -21.35 -11.56
CA SER A 491 30.67 -22.76 -11.25
C SER A 491 31.90 -23.66 -11.10
N GLU A 492 33.08 -23.25 -11.59
CA GLU A 492 34.29 -24.09 -11.49
C GLU A 492 35.03 -23.92 -10.17
N ILE A 493 34.84 -22.80 -9.45
CA ILE A 493 35.65 -22.49 -8.26
C ILE A 493 35.14 -23.17 -7.01
N LEU A 494 33.86 -23.04 -6.69
CA LEU A 494 33.26 -23.66 -5.50
C LEU A 494 31.80 -24.01 -5.78
N LYS A 495 31.47 -25.30 -5.65
CA LYS A 495 30.12 -25.83 -5.74
C LYS A 495 29.78 -26.63 -4.50
N ILE A 496 28.66 -26.37 -3.84
CA ILE A 496 28.15 -27.19 -2.74
C ILE A 496 27.36 -28.34 -3.36
N VAL A 497 27.82 -29.57 -3.15
CA VAL A 497 27.25 -30.78 -3.75
C VAL A 497 26.12 -31.32 -2.88
N ASP A 498 26.35 -31.41 -1.57
CA ASP A 498 25.36 -31.96 -0.64
C ASP A 498 25.58 -31.44 0.80
N VAL A 499 24.50 -31.36 1.58
CA VAL A 499 24.51 -30.99 3.00
C VAL A 499 23.58 -31.90 3.79
N ILE A 500 24.16 -32.59 4.78
CA ILE A 500 23.44 -33.44 5.70
C ILE A 500 23.52 -32.81 7.10
N GLY A 501 22.38 -32.30 7.58
CA GLY A 501 22.26 -31.64 8.88
C GLY A 501 21.47 -32.46 9.89
N THR A 502 21.85 -32.38 11.16
CA THR A 502 21.04 -32.87 12.29
C THR A 502 20.82 -31.74 13.28
N HIS A 503 19.54 -31.41 13.51
CA HIS A 503 19.13 -30.38 14.46
C HIS A 503 18.71 -31.00 15.80
N TYR A 504 19.07 -30.37 16.91
CA TYR A 504 18.71 -30.81 18.25
C TYR A 504 18.07 -29.66 19.04
N PHE A 505 17.12 -29.96 19.93
CA PHE A 505 16.47 -28.94 20.77
C PHE A 505 17.37 -28.39 21.89
N SER A 506 18.30 -29.21 22.40
CA SER A 506 19.12 -28.88 23.58
C SER A 506 20.62 -29.07 23.36
N LYS A 507 21.04 -29.34 22.12
CA LYS A 507 22.45 -29.55 21.73
C LYS A 507 22.77 -28.70 20.50
N LYS A 508 24.06 -28.42 20.30
CA LYS A 508 24.55 -27.77 19.08
C LYS A 508 24.17 -28.59 17.85
N ALA A 509 23.73 -27.92 16.79
CA ALA A 509 23.43 -28.55 15.51
C ALA A 509 24.72 -29.11 14.90
N LYS A 510 24.60 -30.20 14.14
CA LYS A 510 25.70 -30.81 13.38
C LYS A 510 25.40 -30.74 11.90
N ALA A 511 26.41 -30.50 11.08
CA ALA A 511 26.29 -30.57 9.64
C ALA A 511 27.53 -31.20 9.02
N LYS A 512 27.31 -32.11 8.07
CA LYS A 512 28.32 -32.61 7.13
C LYS A 512 28.04 -32.00 5.78
N VAL A 513 29.05 -31.40 5.16
CA VAL A 513 28.94 -30.78 3.85
C VAL A 513 29.93 -31.44 2.89
N ILE A 514 29.48 -31.65 1.65
CA ILE A 514 30.29 -32.05 0.51
C ILE A 514 30.36 -30.85 -0.44
N ILE A 515 31.57 -30.38 -0.73
CA ILE A 515 31.84 -29.31 -1.69
C ILE A 515 32.76 -29.82 -2.79
N GLN A 516 32.70 -29.18 -3.94
CA GLN A 516 33.66 -29.31 -5.02
C GLN A 516 34.40 -27.97 -5.17
N PHE A 517 35.71 -27.95 -4.97
CA PHE A 517 36.54 -26.75 -5.11
C PHE A 517 37.55 -26.95 -6.23
N LYS A 518 37.51 -26.11 -7.28
CA LYS A 518 38.33 -26.26 -8.51
C LYS A 518 38.29 -27.67 -9.10
N GLY A 519 37.08 -28.26 -9.15
CA GLY A 519 36.87 -29.61 -9.68
C GLY A 519 37.09 -30.77 -8.71
N GLU A 520 37.72 -30.57 -7.54
CA GLU A 520 37.98 -31.63 -6.56
C GLU A 520 36.92 -31.69 -5.45
N GLU A 521 36.40 -32.89 -5.16
CA GLU A 521 35.40 -33.12 -4.12
C GLU A 521 36.04 -33.26 -2.72
N ILE A 522 35.46 -32.56 -1.73
CA ILE A 522 35.96 -32.47 -0.37
C ILE A 522 34.76 -32.51 0.57
N SER A 523 34.89 -33.22 1.69
CA SER A 523 33.87 -33.21 2.73
C SER A 523 34.44 -32.81 4.09
N ALA A 524 33.59 -32.19 4.91
CA ALA A 524 33.92 -31.89 6.30
C ALA A 524 32.65 -31.89 7.15
N GLU A 525 32.83 -32.10 8.45
CA GLU A 525 31.78 -32.01 9.47
C GLU A 525 32.14 -30.96 10.52
N ALA A 526 31.14 -30.19 10.93
CA ALA A 526 31.24 -29.19 11.99
C ALA A 526 29.96 -29.10 12.83
N THR A 527 30.07 -28.40 13.95
CA THR A 527 28.97 -28.12 14.87
C THR A 527 28.76 -26.63 15.02
N GLY A 528 27.52 -26.16 15.10
CA GLY A 528 27.18 -24.74 15.23
C GLY A 528 26.06 -24.48 16.24
N THR A 529 25.82 -23.22 16.56
CA THR A 529 24.71 -22.80 17.43
C THR A 529 23.34 -23.04 16.79
N GLY A 530 23.28 -23.09 15.46
CA GLY A 530 22.11 -23.45 14.65
C GLY A 530 22.51 -24.23 13.39
N SER A 531 21.53 -24.67 12.62
CA SER A 531 21.76 -25.47 11.39
C SER A 531 22.59 -24.73 10.34
N VAL A 532 22.29 -23.44 10.11
CA VAL A 532 23.02 -22.59 9.17
C VAL A 532 24.49 -22.43 9.60
N ASP A 533 24.72 -22.10 10.87
CA ASP A 533 26.07 -21.91 11.44
C ASP A 533 26.91 -23.21 11.36
N ALA A 534 26.29 -24.36 11.66
CA ALA A 534 26.94 -25.66 11.53
C ALA A 534 27.35 -25.95 10.08
N ALA A 535 26.50 -25.65 9.11
CA ALA A 535 26.76 -25.89 7.70
C ALA A 535 27.84 -24.94 7.14
N ILE A 536 27.80 -23.64 7.46
CA ILE A 536 28.83 -22.68 7.08
C ILE A 536 30.18 -23.06 7.71
N SER A 537 30.20 -23.42 8.99
CA SER A 537 31.42 -23.89 9.67
C SER A 537 32.01 -25.15 9.02
N ALA A 538 31.16 -26.05 8.53
CA ALA A 538 31.61 -27.25 7.81
C ALA A 538 32.24 -26.88 6.45
N ILE A 539 31.65 -25.93 5.72
CA ILE A 539 32.22 -25.42 4.46
C ILE A 539 33.57 -24.76 4.71
N GLU A 540 33.69 -23.87 5.70
CA GLU A 540 34.97 -23.24 6.04
C GLU A 540 36.05 -24.27 6.39
N LYS A 541 35.66 -25.35 7.09
CA LYS A 541 36.58 -26.43 7.45
C LYS A 541 36.98 -27.27 6.24
N ALA A 542 36.09 -27.49 5.28
CA ALA A 542 36.42 -28.15 4.01
C ALA A 542 37.36 -27.26 3.17
N LEU A 543 37.05 -25.97 3.03
CA LEU A 543 37.87 -25.00 2.28
C LEU A 543 39.28 -24.83 2.85
N LYS A 544 39.45 -24.85 4.18
CA LYS A 544 40.77 -24.80 4.85
C LYS A 544 41.70 -25.94 4.43
N GLN A 545 41.18 -27.04 3.89
CA GLN A 545 42.01 -28.13 3.37
C GLN A 545 42.69 -27.77 2.03
N LYS A 546 42.23 -26.72 1.33
CA LYS A 546 42.70 -26.33 -0.01
C LYS A 546 43.10 -24.87 -0.14
N THR A 547 42.62 -23.97 0.70
CA THR A 547 42.90 -22.53 0.61
C THR A 547 42.95 -21.85 1.98
N GLU A 548 43.88 -20.92 2.15
CA GLU A 548 43.93 -20.03 3.32
C GLU A 548 43.03 -18.78 3.18
N TYR A 549 42.34 -18.65 2.04
CA TYR A 549 41.44 -17.53 1.81
C TYR A 549 40.25 -17.59 2.77
N LYS A 550 40.04 -16.50 3.51
CA LYS A 550 38.95 -16.34 4.45
C LYS A 550 38.12 -15.12 4.06
N ILE A 551 36.81 -15.32 4.09
CA ILE A 551 35.83 -14.25 4.01
C ILE A 551 35.23 -14.08 5.40
N ASN A 552 34.92 -12.84 5.79
CA ASN A 552 34.21 -12.51 7.00
C ASN A 552 32.75 -12.24 6.64
N LEU A 553 31.84 -12.66 7.51
CA LEU A 553 30.41 -12.39 7.36
C LEU A 553 30.08 -11.11 8.12
N ASP A 554 29.78 -10.03 7.40
CA ASP A 554 29.56 -8.70 7.97
C ASP A 554 28.09 -8.47 8.36
N ASN A 555 27.15 -8.96 7.55
CA ASN A 555 25.72 -8.81 7.77
C ASN A 555 24.94 -10.02 7.25
N PHE A 556 23.88 -10.40 7.94
CA PHE A 556 23.01 -11.53 7.61
C PHE A 556 21.53 -11.12 7.81
N GLU A 557 20.81 -10.95 6.70
CA GLU A 557 19.40 -10.57 6.70
C GLU A 557 18.55 -11.70 6.12
N VAL A 558 17.45 -12.04 6.82
CA VAL A 558 16.49 -13.04 6.37
C VAL A 558 15.14 -12.37 6.15
N ASN A 559 14.61 -12.49 4.94
CA ASN A 559 13.29 -12.01 4.57
C ASN A 559 12.44 -13.19 4.10
N VAL A 560 11.25 -13.34 4.67
CA VAL A 560 10.27 -14.34 4.22
C VAL A 560 9.39 -13.67 3.18
N GLN A 561 9.38 -14.19 1.94
CA GLN A 561 8.73 -13.51 0.81
C GLN A 561 7.20 -13.69 0.79
N SER A 562 6.65 -14.66 1.51
CA SER A 562 5.20 -14.90 1.59
C SER A 562 4.81 -15.72 2.83
N GLY A 563 3.52 -15.73 3.20
CA GLY A 563 3.00 -16.57 4.28
C GLY A 563 2.44 -17.90 3.76
N GLY A 564 2.67 -19.00 4.49
CA GLY A 564 2.16 -20.34 4.17
C GLY A 564 3.22 -21.44 4.27
N LEU A 565 2.85 -22.69 3.97
CA LEU A 565 3.77 -23.85 3.95
C LEU A 565 4.70 -23.86 2.72
N ASP A 566 4.40 -23.04 1.70
CA ASP A 566 5.15 -22.93 0.44
C ASP A 566 6.01 -21.64 0.36
N ALA A 567 6.28 -20.99 1.50
CA ALA A 567 7.01 -19.73 1.54
C ALA A 567 8.49 -19.90 1.16
N SER A 568 8.99 -19.06 0.25
CA SER A 568 10.43 -18.95 -0.02
C SER A 568 11.11 -18.05 1.01
N VAL A 569 12.31 -18.45 1.42
CA VAL A 569 13.19 -17.68 2.29
C VAL A 569 14.25 -17.02 1.44
N ARG A 570 14.35 -15.70 1.55
CA ARG A 570 15.40 -14.90 0.92
C ARG A 570 16.44 -14.52 1.98
N VAL A 571 17.68 -14.94 1.77
CA VAL A 571 18.81 -14.64 2.66
C VAL A 571 19.76 -13.70 1.94
N LYS A 572 20.00 -12.51 2.51
CA LYS A 572 20.95 -11.53 2.01
C LYS A 572 22.14 -11.46 2.96
N ILE A 573 23.33 -11.72 2.43
CA ILE A 573 24.57 -11.76 3.20
C ILE A 573 25.58 -10.77 2.63
N LYS A 574 26.20 -9.97 3.50
CA LYS A 574 27.37 -9.16 3.15
C LYS A 574 28.63 -9.87 3.63
N PHE A 575 29.58 -10.06 2.74
CA PHE A 575 30.90 -10.61 3.04
C PHE A 575 31.99 -9.58 2.80
N SER A 576 33.08 -9.67 3.55
CA SER A 576 34.31 -8.91 3.33
C SER A 576 35.54 -9.82 3.34
N ASP A 577 36.60 -9.45 2.63
CA ASP A 577 37.90 -10.11 2.71
C ASP A 577 38.91 -9.30 3.56
N LYS A 578 40.13 -9.83 3.72
CA LYS A 578 41.21 -9.14 4.43
C LYS A 578 41.72 -7.87 3.73
N ASN A 579 41.38 -7.68 2.46
CA ASN A 579 41.77 -6.53 1.65
C ASN A 579 40.69 -5.44 1.62
N ASN A 580 39.69 -5.51 2.52
CA ASN A 580 38.52 -4.62 2.55
C ASN A 580 37.63 -4.66 1.30
N ASN A 581 37.79 -5.66 0.43
CA ASN A 581 36.79 -5.91 -0.61
C ASN A 581 35.54 -6.43 0.07
N SER A 582 34.38 -5.90 -0.31
CA SER A 582 33.10 -6.41 0.18
C SER A 582 32.17 -6.74 -0.96
N VAL A 583 31.36 -7.78 -0.76
CA VAL A 583 30.32 -8.20 -1.69
C VAL A 583 29.04 -8.44 -0.91
N THR A 584 27.91 -8.11 -1.51
CA THR A 584 26.59 -8.48 -0.98
C THR A 584 25.96 -9.46 -1.95
N VAL A 585 25.45 -10.56 -1.42
CA VAL A 585 24.92 -11.69 -2.19
C VAL A 585 23.61 -12.17 -1.59
N ILE A 586 22.77 -12.76 -2.45
CA ILE A 586 21.44 -13.22 -2.09
C ILE A 586 21.31 -14.70 -2.46
N GLY A 587 20.72 -15.48 -1.57
CA GLY A 587 20.28 -16.84 -1.82
C GLY A 587 18.79 -16.97 -1.56
N VAL A 588 18.08 -17.71 -2.41
CA VAL A 588 16.64 -17.91 -2.32
C VAL A 588 16.36 -19.41 -2.36
N SER A 589 15.61 -19.91 -1.38
CA SER A 589 15.18 -21.30 -1.33
C SER A 589 13.98 -21.45 -0.39
N PRO A 590 13.10 -22.45 -0.56
CA PRO A 590 12.13 -22.84 0.46
C PRO A 590 12.77 -23.21 1.80
N ASP A 591 14.04 -23.62 1.78
CA ASP A 591 14.81 -23.99 2.97
C ASP A 591 15.84 -22.89 3.32
N LEU A 592 15.78 -22.39 4.56
CA LEU A 592 16.68 -21.34 5.06
C LEU A 592 18.16 -21.75 5.03
N VAL A 593 18.48 -23.01 5.32
CA VAL A 593 19.86 -23.52 5.26
C VAL A 593 20.33 -23.48 3.82
N VAL A 594 19.55 -24.02 2.89
CA VAL A 594 19.91 -24.04 1.47
C VAL A 594 20.09 -22.61 0.93
N ALA A 595 19.16 -21.70 1.23
CA ALA A 595 19.26 -20.29 0.83
C ALA A 595 20.55 -19.64 1.37
N SER A 596 20.87 -19.88 2.65
CA SER A 596 22.09 -19.34 3.28
C SER A 596 23.37 -19.89 2.65
N LEU A 597 23.37 -21.17 2.28
CA LEU A 597 24.51 -21.83 1.67
C LEU A 597 24.74 -21.39 0.23
N MET A 598 23.67 -21.21 -0.55
CA MET A 598 23.75 -20.61 -1.88
C MET A 598 24.34 -19.20 -1.80
N ALA A 599 23.89 -18.38 -0.85
CA ALA A 599 24.45 -17.06 -0.61
C ALA A 599 25.94 -17.13 -0.23
N TYR A 600 26.34 -18.06 0.65
CA TYR A 600 27.74 -18.24 1.03
C TYR A 600 28.63 -18.63 -0.16
N GLN A 601 28.20 -19.61 -0.97
CA GLN A 601 28.94 -20.03 -2.16
C GLN A 601 29.18 -18.84 -3.09
N LYS A 602 28.13 -18.07 -3.41
CA LYS A 602 28.20 -16.87 -4.27
C LYS A 602 29.17 -15.83 -3.68
N GLY A 603 29.07 -15.57 -2.38
CA GLY A 603 29.92 -14.60 -1.68
C GLY A 603 31.40 -14.99 -1.73
N PHE A 604 31.69 -16.27 -1.49
CA PHE A 604 33.06 -16.79 -1.54
C PHE A 604 33.65 -16.71 -2.94
N VAL A 605 32.93 -17.15 -3.97
CA VAL A 605 33.42 -17.14 -5.36
C VAL A 605 33.73 -15.72 -5.82
N ARG A 606 32.81 -14.76 -5.60
CA ARG A 606 33.02 -13.36 -6.00
C ARG A 606 34.22 -12.72 -5.31
N LEU A 607 34.39 -12.93 -4.01
CA LEU A 607 35.55 -12.43 -3.28
C LEU A 607 36.84 -13.15 -3.68
N PHE A 608 36.79 -14.45 -3.96
CA PHE A 608 37.97 -15.22 -4.36
C PHE A 608 38.47 -14.81 -5.75
N MET A 609 37.57 -14.43 -6.65
CA MET A 609 37.91 -13.88 -7.97
C MET A 609 38.54 -12.50 -7.87
N LYS A 610 38.03 -11.59 -7.01
CA LYS A 610 38.62 -10.25 -6.79
C LYS A 610 40.06 -10.25 -6.27
N LYS A 611 40.54 -11.40 -5.78
CA LYS A 611 41.92 -11.61 -5.33
C LYS A 611 42.89 -11.90 -6.51
N GLN A 612 42.41 -12.54 -7.57
CA GLN A 612 43.21 -12.84 -8.76
C GLN A 612 43.28 -11.63 -9.68
#